data_AF-A0A4R2BFZ0-F1
#
_entry.id   AF-A0A4R2BFZ0-F1
#
_cell.length_a   1.000
_cell.length_b   1.000
_cell.length_c   1.000
_cell.angle_alpha   90.00
_cell.angle_beta   90.00
_cell.angle_gamma   90.00
#
_symmetry.space_group_name_H-M   'P 1'
#
loop_
_entity.id
_entity.type
_entity.pdbx_description
1 polymer ?
#
loop_
_entity_poly.entity_id
_entity_poly.type
_entity_poly.pdbx_seq_one_letter_code
_entity_poly.pdbx_strand_id
1 'polypeptide(L)'
;MKSEENKRHHDGHKRKDHSHHRGAKTFRRGRAIAFLEMMNLKRSTLQQQLQSPELQSINPILVGELKAIDMVINEFVQLFELHEIEEMQETNKKEHEKEEVSELTQDLDREEEDN
;
A
#
# COMPACT_ATOMS: atom_id res chain seq x y z
N MET A 1 15.75 -26.71 66.93
CA MET A 1 16.69 -26.78 65.79
C MET A 1 16.09 -27.71 64.74
N LYS A 2 15.59 -27.16 63.62
CA LYS A 2 15.23 -27.91 62.41
C LYS A 2 15.87 -27.18 61.24
N SER A 3 16.73 -27.90 60.54
CA SER A 3 17.57 -27.47 59.45
C SER A 3 16.81 -27.34 58.13
N GLU A 4 17.28 -26.37 57.36
CA GLU A 4 17.13 -26.05 55.94
C GLU A 4 16.60 -27.14 54.99
N GLU A 5 15.67 -26.76 54.12
CA GLU A 5 15.62 -27.27 52.74
C GLU A 5 15.30 -26.12 51.78
N ASN A 6 16.34 -25.69 51.07
CA ASN A 6 16.42 -24.58 50.14
C ASN A 6 15.84 -25.00 48.77
N LYS A 7 14.54 -24.83 48.54
CA LYS A 7 13.92 -25.08 47.21
C LYS A 7 14.01 -23.83 46.33
N ARG A 8 15.18 -23.67 45.73
CA ARG A 8 15.40 -22.79 44.56
C ARG A 8 14.79 -23.45 43.33
N HIS A 9 13.53 -23.15 43.02
CA HIS A 9 12.99 -23.39 41.69
C HIS A 9 13.11 -22.12 40.86
N HIS A 10 14.31 -21.88 40.35
CA HIS A 10 14.51 -21.08 39.15
C HIS A 10 14.14 -21.96 37.97
N ASP A 11 12.88 -21.91 37.53
CA ASP A 11 12.51 -22.47 36.24
C ASP A 11 12.04 -21.37 35.29
N GLY A 12 12.96 -21.01 34.40
CA GLY A 12 12.68 -20.72 33.00
C GLY A 12 11.57 -19.72 32.70
N HIS A 13 11.89 -18.43 32.79
CA HIS A 13 11.27 -17.43 31.93
C HIS A 13 11.53 -17.79 30.45
N LYS A 14 10.69 -18.63 29.85
CA LYS A 14 10.55 -18.69 28.39
C LYS A 14 9.76 -17.45 27.96
N ARG A 15 10.45 -16.31 27.91
CA ARG A 15 10.06 -15.15 27.12
C ARG A 15 9.97 -15.66 25.68
N LYS A 16 8.74 -15.91 25.21
CA LYS A 16 8.48 -16.24 23.80
C LYS A 16 8.55 -14.93 23.01
N ASP A 17 9.76 -14.40 22.87
CA ASP A 17 10.11 -13.18 22.13
C ASP A 17 10.09 -13.41 20.61
N HIS A 18 8.92 -13.79 20.08
CA HIS A 18 8.75 -14.02 18.64
C HIS A 18 7.50 -13.33 18.06
N SER A 19 7.29 -12.06 18.41
CA SER A 19 6.25 -11.24 17.77
C SER A 19 6.67 -9.80 17.43
N HIS A 20 7.85 -9.34 17.85
CA HIS A 20 8.26 -7.95 17.65
C HIS A 20 8.85 -7.62 16.26
N HIS A 21 9.04 -8.62 15.40
CA HIS A 21 9.69 -8.40 14.09
C HIS A 21 8.72 -8.07 12.94
N ARG A 22 7.41 -8.33 13.10
CA ARG A 22 6.42 -8.02 12.04
C ARG A 22 5.83 -6.62 12.13
N GLY A 23 5.78 -5.98 13.30
CA GLY A 23 5.06 -4.70 13.47
C GLY A 23 5.79 -3.46 12.94
N ALA A 24 7.11 -3.36 13.13
CA ALA A 24 7.85 -2.16 12.74
C ALA A 24 8.01 -2.02 11.22
N LYS A 25 8.17 -3.14 10.50
CA LYS A 25 8.29 -3.16 9.03
C LYS A 25 6.96 -2.86 8.35
N THR A 26 5.85 -3.40 8.84
CA THR A 26 4.51 -3.13 8.28
C THR A 26 4.05 -1.70 8.57
N PHE A 27 4.38 -1.14 9.74
CA PHE A 27 4.08 0.27 10.04
C PHE A 27 4.82 1.23 9.12
N ARG A 28 6.15 1.02 8.94
CA ARG A 28 6.95 1.84 8.01
C ARG A 28 6.43 1.76 6.59
N ARG A 29 6.09 0.55 6.13
CA ARG A 29 5.48 0.33 4.81
C ARG A 29 4.13 1.05 4.67
N GLY A 30 3.24 0.93 5.65
CA GLY A 30 1.95 1.63 5.62
C GLY A 30 2.09 3.15 5.57
N ARG A 31 3.07 3.71 6.29
CA ARG A 31 3.38 5.15 6.22
C ARG A 31 3.96 5.57 4.86
N ALA A 32 4.79 4.72 4.25
CA ALA A 32 5.33 4.97 2.93
C ALA A 32 4.23 5.00 1.85
N ILE A 33 3.28 4.07 1.92
CA ILE A 33 2.12 4.03 1.01
C ILE A 33 1.26 5.28 1.16
N ALA A 34 0.89 5.65 2.39
CA ALA A 34 0.09 6.85 2.62
C ALA A 34 0.79 8.14 2.14
N PHE A 35 2.11 8.20 2.26
CA PHE A 35 2.89 9.30 1.71
C PHE A 35 2.85 9.33 0.18
N LEU A 36 3.02 8.17 -0.47
CA LEU A 36 2.95 8.04 -1.92
C LEU A 36 1.56 8.43 -2.45
N GLU A 37 0.48 8.00 -1.80
CA GLU A 37 -0.89 8.40 -2.10
C GLU A 37 -1.06 9.92 -2.03
N MET A 38 -0.55 10.55 -0.96
CA MET A 38 -0.57 12.00 -0.82
C MET A 38 0.20 12.71 -1.95
N MET A 39 1.36 12.19 -2.36
CA MET A 39 2.12 12.77 -3.48
C MET A 39 1.37 12.63 -4.80
N ASN A 40 0.77 11.47 -5.07
CA ASN A 40 -0.03 11.23 -6.27
C ASN A 40 -1.27 12.14 -6.33
N LEU A 41 -1.90 12.41 -5.18
CA LEU A 41 -2.99 13.38 -5.09
C LEU A 41 -2.53 14.78 -5.50
N LYS A 42 -1.40 15.26 -4.94
CA LYS A 42 -0.83 16.56 -5.30
C LYS A 42 -0.47 16.65 -6.79
N ARG A 43 0.14 15.60 -7.33
CA ARG A 43 0.46 15.47 -8.77
C ARG A 43 -0.80 15.65 -9.62
N SER A 44 -1.87 14.94 -9.29
CA SER A 44 -3.16 15.04 -10.00
C SER A 44 -3.75 16.45 -9.91
N THR A 45 -3.70 17.08 -8.73
CA THR A 45 -4.16 18.46 -8.56
C THR A 45 -3.36 19.45 -9.43
N LEU A 46 -2.04 19.34 -9.49
CA LEU A 46 -1.21 20.21 -10.35
C LEU A 46 -1.52 19.99 -11.84
N GLN A 47 -1.77 18.73 -12.25
CA GLN A 47 -2.18 18.43 -13.62
C GLN A 47 -3.53 19.07 -13.98
N GLN A 48 -4.49 19.05 -13.06
CA GLN A 48 -5.77 19.73 -13.24
C GLN A 48 -5.59 21.25 -13.32
N GLN A 49 -4.74 21.83 -12.46
CA GLN A 49 -4.43 23.26 -12.47
C GLN A 49 -3.80 23.72 -13.78
N LEU A 50 -2.94 22.91 -14.40
CA LEU A 50 -2.36 23.21 -15.72
C LEU A 50 -3.40 23.31 -16.84
N GLN A 51 -4.56 22.67 -16.69
CA GLN A 51 -5.67 22.78 -17.64
C GLN A 51 -6.56 24.00 -17.35
N SER A 52 -6.39 24.68 -16.21
CA SER A 52 -7.20 25.84 -15.85
C SER A 52 -6.73 27.08 -16.62
N PRO A 53 -7.62 27.73 -17.41
CA PRO A 53 -7.26 28.95 -18.14
C PRO A 53 -6.90 30.10 -17.19
N GLU A 54 -7.44 30.11 -15.96
CA GLU A 54 -7.19 31.14 -14.95
C GLU A 54 -5.74 31.15 -14.47
N LEU A 55 -5.01 30.03 -14.61
CA LEU A 55 -3.65 29.86 -14.10
C LEU A 55 -2.58 29.88 -15.20
N GLN A 56 -2.94 30.17 -16.46
CA GLN A 56 -1.99 30.12 -17.58
C GLN A 56 -0.74 30.97 -17.38
N SER A 57 -0.87 32.14 -16.75
CA SER A 57 0.26 33.05 -16.48
C SER A 57 1.32 32.45 -15.55
N ILE A 58 0.95 31.46 -14.73
CA ILE A 58 1.84 30.78 -13.78
C ILE A 58 2.17 29.34 -14.19
N ASN A 59 1.78 28.89 -15.40
CA ASN A 59 2.08 27.55 -15.89
C ASN A 59 3.57 27.15 -15.77
N PRO A 60 4.56 28.02 -16.04
CA PRO A 60 5.97 27.66 -15.85
C PRO A 60 6.30 27.23 -14.41
N ILE A 61 5.65 27.84 -13.42
CA ILE A 61 5.82 27.51 -11.99
C ILE A 61 5.15 26.15 -11.71
N LEU A 62 3.90 25.97 -12.17
CA LEU A 62 3.15 24.72 -11.98
C LEU A 62 3.86 23.51 -12.63
N VAL A 63 4.44 23.70 -13.82
CA VAL A 63 5.26 22.67 -14.48
C VAL A 63 6.51 22.36 -13.66
N GLY A 64 7.16 23.38 -13.10
CA GLY A 64 8.32 23.19 -12.22
C GLY A 64 7.98 22.39 -10.97
N GLU A 65 6.86 22.74 -10.31
CA GLU A 65 6.38 22.03 -9.13
C GLU A 65 5.97 20.59 -9.44
N LEU A 66 5.26 20.37 -10.56
CA LEU A 66 4.86 19.03 -10.99
C LEU A 66 6.09 18.14 -11.22
N LYS A 67 7.12 18.65 -11.89
CA LYS A 67 8.40 17.94 -12.07
C LYS A 67 9.08 17.63 -10.74
N ALA A 68 9.05 18.55 -9.79
CA ALA A 68 9.62 18.32 -8.46
C ALA A 68 8.89 17.19 -7.72
N ILE A 69 7.56 17.16 -7.77
CA ILE A 69 6.76 16.07 -7.19
C ILE A 69 7.07 14.75 -7.89
N ASP A 70 7.13 14.72 -9.22
CA ASP A 70 7.46 13.52 -9.99
C ASP A 70 8.84 12.96 -9.60
N MET A 71 9.85 13.83 -9.43
CA MET A 71 11.18 13.41 -8.98
C MET A 71 11.14 12.79 -7.57
N VAL A 72 10.47 13.45 -6.62
CA VAL A 72 10.35 12.94 -5.24
C VAL A 72 9.60 11.61 -5.20
N ILE A 73 8.53 11.44 -6.00
CA ILE A 73 7.80 10.17 -6.11
C ILE A 73 8.75 9.06 -6.56
N ASN A 74 9.49 9.29 -7.66
CA ASN A 74 10.39 8.28 -8.22
C ASN A 74 11.51 7.89 -7.23
N GLU A 75 12.15 8.87 -6.60
CA GLU A 75 13.18 8.64 -5.59
C GLU A 75 12.62 7.89 -4.38
N PHE A 76 11.40 8.24 -3.95
CA PHE A 76 10.74 7.62 -2.79
C PHE A 76 10.37 6.15 -3.07
N VAL A 77 9.81 5.86 -4.25
CA VAL A 77 9.48 4.49 -4.65
C VAL A 77 10.72 3.61 -4.70
N GLN A 78 11.84 4.13 -5.23
CA GLN A 78 13.12 3.42 -5.22
C GLN A 78 13.65 3.23 -3.80
N LEU A 79 13.65 4.27 -2.96
CA LEU A 79 14.16 4.23 -1.60
C LEU A 79 13.44 3.22 -0.71
N PHE A 80 12.14 3.05 -0.93
CA PHE A 80 11.29 2.14 -0.16
C PHE A 80 10.97 0.82 -0.87
N GLU A 81 11.58 0.57 -2.04
CA GLU A 81 11.39 -0.63 -2.86
C GLU A 81 9.89 -0.94 -3.12
N LEU A 82 9.09 0.10 -3.36
CA LEU A 82 7.63 -0.03 -3.44
C LEU A 82 7.10 -0.60 -4.76
N HIS A 83 7.98 -0.97 -5.70
CA HIS A 83 7.63 -1.49 -7.03
C HIS A 83 6.76 -2.75 -6.99
N GLU A 84 6.82 -3.54 -5.92
CA GLU A 84 5.93 -4.71 -5.72
C GLU A 84 4.44 -4.32 -5.64
N ILE A 85 4.11 -3.06 -5.32
CA ILE A 85 2.73 -2.59 -5.16
C ILE A 85 2.05 -2.36 -6.51
N GLU A 86 2.76 -1.85 -7.51
CA GLU A 86 2.20 -1.66 -8.85
C GLU A 86 1.89 -3.02 -9.49
N GLU A 87 2.80 -3.99 -9.35
CA GLU A 87 2.58 -5.35 -9.85
C GLU A 87 1.47 -6.10 -9.07
N MET A 88 1.43 -6.01 -7.74
CA MET A 88 0.37 -6.67 -6.94
C MET A 88 -1.01 -6.04 -7.11
N GLN A 89 -1.10 -4.72 -7.31
CA GLN A 89 -2.38 -4.07 -7.60
C GLN A 89 -2.87 -4.41 -9.01
N GLU A 90 -1.97 -4.51 -9.99
CA GLU A 90 -2.33 -5.01 -11.32
C GLU A 90 -2.76 -6.47 -11.32
N THR A 91 -2.12 -7.35 -10.55
CA THR A 91 -2.52 -8.76 -10.46
C THR A 91 -3.87 -8.91 -9.78
N ASN A 92 -4.10 -8.22 -8.66
CA ASN A 92 -5.38 -8.27 -7.94
C ASN A 92 -6.53 -7.68 -8.78
N LYS A 93 -6.27 -6.63 -9.57
CA LYS A 93 -7.28 -6.07 -10.48
C LYS A 93 -7.62 -7.03 -11.62
N LYS A 94 -6.62 -7.71 -12.19
CA LYS A 94 -6.80 -8.74 -13.23
C LYS A 94 -7.49 -10.01 -12.70
N GLU A 95 -7.40 -10.30 -11.40
CA GLU A 95 -8.10 -11.41 -10.76
C GLU A 95 -9.59 -11.09 -10.53
N HIS A 96 -9.93 -9.89 -10.04
CA HIS A 96 -11.33 -9.47 -9.91
C HIS A 96 -12.06 -9.29 -11.25
N GLU A 97 -11.38 -8.77 -12.29
CA GLU A 97 -11.99 -8.66 -13.63
C GLU A 97 -12.27 -10.04 -14.25
N LYS A 98 -11.52 -11.10 -13.88
CA LYS A 98 -11.79 -12.47 -14.33
C LYS A 98 -12.92 -13.13 -13.56
N GLU A 99 -13.05 -12.85 -12.26
CA GLU A 99 -14.16 -13.35 -11.44
C GLU A 99 -15.50 -12.73 -11.87
N GLU A 100 -15.55 -11.41 -12.10
CA GLU A 100 -16.78 -10.74 -12.57
C GLU A 100 -17.24 -11.25 -13.96
N VAL A 101 -16.30 -11.47 -14.89
CA VAL A 101 -16.63 -12.01 -16.22
C VAL A 101 -17.09 -13.47 -16.13
N SER A 102 -16.52 -14.27 -15.23
CA SER A 102 -16.94 -15.66 -15.00
C SER A 102 -18.34 -15.76 -14.38
N GLU A 103 -18.67 -14.86 -13.44
CA GLU A 103 -19.98 -14.84 -12.77
C GLU A 103 -21.08 -14.39 -13.75
N LEU A 104 -20.79 -13.38 -14.59
CA LEU A 104 -21.73 -12.89 -15.61
C LEU A 104 -22.03 -13.92 -16.72
N THR A 105 -21.05 -14.77 -17.07
CA THR A 105 -21.27 -15.85 -18.06
C THR A 105 -22.08 -17.03 -17.51
N GLN A 106 -22.02 -17.28 -16.19
CA GLN A 106 -22.78 -18.39 -15.57
C GLN A 106 -24.27 -18.08 -15.45
N ASP A 107 -24.65 -16.80 -15.40
CA ASP A 107 -26.05 -16.38 -15.30
C ASP A 107 -26.75 -16.32 -16.67
N LEU A 108 -26.01 -16.12 -17.77
CA LEU A 108 -26.58 -16.14 -19.13
C LEU A 108 -26.86 -17.56 -19.64
N ASP A 109 -26.11 -18.56 -19.19
CA ASP A 109 -26.33 -19.96 -19.58
C ASP A 109 -27.52 -20.61 -18.83
N ARG A 110 -28.07 -19.95 -17.80
CA ARG A 110 -29.22 -20.45 -17.01
C ARG A 110 -30.59 -20.02 -17.52
N GLU A 111 -30.64 -19.00 -18.38
CA GLU A 111 -31.89 -18.42 -18.90
C GLU A 111 -32.28 -18.97 -20.28
N GLU A 112 -31.48 -19.86 -20.89
CA GLU A 112 -31.81 -20.48 -22.20
C GLU A 112 -32.44 -21.89 -22.11
N GLU A 113 -32.66 -22.47 -20.91
CA GLU A 113 -33.30 -23.79 -20.78
C GLU A 113 -34.83 -23.78 -20.58
N ASP A 114 -35.48 -22.62 -20.45
CA ASP A 114 -36.92 -22.51 -20.15
C ASP A 114 -37.73 -21.75 -21.23
N ASN A 115 -37.56 -22.10 -22.51
CA ASN A 115 -38.50 -21.67 -23.57
C ASN A 115 -38.82 -22.77 -24.60
#